data_AF-A0A1F6E7P3-F1
#
_entry.id   AF-A0A1F6E7P3-F1
#
_cell.length_a   1.000
_cell.length_b   1.000
_cell.length_c   1.000
_cell.angle_alpha   90.00
_cell.angle_beta   90.00
_cell.angle_gamma   90.00
#
_symmetry.space_group_name_H-M   'P 1'
#
loop_
_entity.id
_entity.type
_entity.pdbx_description
1 polymer ?
#
loop_
_entity_poly.entity_id
_entity_poly.type
_entity_poly.pdbx_seq_one_letter_code
_entity_poly.pdbx_strand_id
1 'polypeptide(L)'
;MNVAPIKTRIFKEREDLTAFITAYIPKIKDGTVLAVTSKIVALSEGRTATPKNKKEKERIIRAESEWAVESYPGWWLTIKDGTFVINAGVDDSNAGGKVVLLPKDSFRVAAKIRTELKKRYRIKRLGVIITDSRVAPLRKGVFGMALGYAGIRGLRDYRGKPDIFGRTLEVTEVGVADSLAAAAALVMGEGKERQPLSIIENAPVEFCEKVNRKELRIPRKDDIYRPLFRTTKRREKL
;
A
#
# COMPACT_ATOMS: atom_id res chain seq x y z
N MET A 1 13.83 12.33 10.74
CA MET A 1 12.53 12.11 10.07
C MET A 1 11.43 12.30 11.10
N ASN A 2 10.35 13.00 10.77
CA ASN A 2 9.18 13.17 11.62
C ASN A 2 7.94 12.60 10.89
N VAL A 3 7.15 11.76 11.56
CA VAL A 3 5.98 11.07 10.99
C VAL A 3 4.77 11.46 11.85
N ALA A 4 3.83 12.20 11.27
CA ALA A 4 2.66 12.70 11.99
C ALA A 4 1.37 12.25 11.30
N PRO A 5 0.43 11.61 12.02
CA PRO A 5 -0.88 11.29 11.47
C PRO A 5 -1.79 12.52 11.47
N ILE A 6 -2.74 12.58 10.53
CA ILE A 6 -3.72 13.67 10.43
C ILE A 6 -5.11 13.13 10.75
N LYS A 7 -5.69 13.61 11.84
CA LYS A 7 -7.05 13.24 12.24
C LYS A 7 -8.08 13.94 11.35
N THR A 8 -9.04 13.18 10.83
CA THR A 8 -10.08 13.68 9.92
C THR A 8 -11.48 13.31 10.41
N ARG A 9 -12.50 13.83 9.73
CA ARG A 9 -13.82 13.19 9.78
C ARG A 9 -13.80 11.87 8.99
N ILE A 10 -14.91 11.11 9.08
CA ILE A 10 -15.10 9.92 8.25
C ILE A 10 -15.22 10.35 6.78
N PHE A 11 -14.41 9.74 5.93
CA PHE A 11 -14.44 9.92 4.48
C PHE A 11 -15.72 9.31 3.90
N LYS A 12 -16.44 10.03 3.03
CA LYS A 12 -17.67 9.52 2.41
C LYS A 12 -17.36 8.80 1.11
N GLU A 13 -18.07 7.72 0.82
CA GLU A 13 -17.88 7.01 -0.45
C GLU A 13 -18.19 7.93 -1.63
N ARG A 14 -17.39 7.83 -2.70
CA ARG A 14 -17.42 8.67 -3.90
C ARG A 14 -17.17 10.16 -3.65
N GLU A 15 -16.67 10.53 -2.48
CA GLU A 15 -16.21 11.89 -2.21
C GLU A 15 -14.91 12.20 -2.98
N ASP A 16 -14.70 13.48 -3.32
CA ASP A 16 -13.44 13.93 -3.93
C ASP A 16 -12.27 13.82 -2.94
N LEU A 17 -11.36 12.89 -3.24
CA LEU A 17 -10.20 12.58 -2.41
C LEU A 17 -9.24 13.76 -2.26
N THR A 18 -8.97 14.51 -3.34
CA THR A 18 -8.00 15.60 -3.28
C THR A 18 -8.58 16.78 -2.50
N ALA A 19 -9.85 17.12 -2.73
CA ALA A 19 -10.54 18.15 -1.95
C ALA A 19 -10.52 17.80 -0.45
N PHE A 20 -10.84 16.54 -0.10
CA PHE A 20 -10.76 16.05 1.27
C PHE A 20 -9.34 16.20 1.86
N ILE A 21 -8.30 15.76 1.16
CA ILE A 21 -6.91 15.90 1.63
C ILE A 21 -6.58 17.37 1.90
N THR A 22 -6.91 18.26 0.96
CA THR A 22 -6.56 19.69 1.07
C THR A 22 -7.32 20.44 2.16
N ALA A 23 -8.50 19.95 2.57
CA ALA A 23 -9.26 20.49 3.69
C ALA A 23 -8.57 20.22 5.04
N TYR A 24 -7.85 19.09 5.17
CA TYR A 24 -7.16 18.70 6.41
C TYR A 24 -5.66 19.03 6.39
N ILE A 25 -5.08 19.30 5.22
CA ILE A 25 -3.69 19.69 5.06
C ILE A 25 -3.67 21.06 4.36
N PRO A 26 -3.87 22.18 5.08
CA PRO A 26 -3.94 23.50 4.46
C PRO A 26 -2.58 23.96 3.89
N LYS A 27 -1.49 23.39 4.40
CA LYS A 27 -0.11 23.66 4.01
C LYS A 27 0.68 22.36 4.00
N ILE A 28 1.61 22.24 3.06
CA ILE A 28 2.59 21.16 3.03
C ILE A 28 3.97 21.78 2.77
N LYS A 29 5.02 21.24 3.39
CA LYS A 29 6.39 21.72 3.16
C LYS A 29 6.96 21.08 1.89
N ASP A 30 7.85 21.80 1.21
CA ASP A 30 8.63 21.20 0.12
C ASP A 30 9.53 20.10 0.69
N GLY A 31 9.56 18.94 0.04
CA GLY A 31 10.31 17.77 0.51
C GLY A 31 9.51 16.87 1.47
N THR A 32 8.20 17.09 1.64
CA THR A 32 7.32 16.17 2.38
C THR A 32 6.99 14.92 1.56
N VAL A 33 6.78 13.80 2.26
CA VAL A 33 6.06 12.63 1.73
C VAL A 33 4.70 12.52 2.41
N LEU A 34 3.63 12.44 1.62
CA LEU A 34 2.26 12.23 2.08
C LEU A 34 1.91 10.74 1.97
N ALA A 35 1.55 10.09 3.08
CA ALA A 35 0.94 8.78 3.06
C ALA A 35 -0.59 8.89 3.11
N VAL A 36 -1.27 8.07 2.31
CA VAL A 36 -2.73 8.02 2.19
C VAL A 36 -3.17 6.56 2.27
N THR A 37 -4.09 6.22 3.16
CA THR A 37 -4.58 4.84 3.25
C THR A 37 -5.31 4.40 1.97
N SER A 38 -5.14 3.14 1.59
CA SER A 38 -5.83 2.47 0.49
C SER A 38 -7.36 2.58 0.63
N LYS A 39 -7.86 2.60 1.86
CA LYS A 39 -9.30 2.63 2.19
C LYS A 39 -9.99 3.89 1.67
N ILE A 40 -9.48 5.08 1.96
CA ILE A 40 -10.11 6.32 1.46
C ILE A 40 -9.92 6.49 -0.06
N VAL A 41 -8.84 5.94 -0.62
CA VAL A 41 -8.68 5.85 -2.07
C VAL A 41 -9.76 4.96 -2.69
N ALA A 42 -9.93 3.75 -2.17
CA ALA A 42 -10.93 2.80 -2.66
C ALA A 42 -12.36 3.35 -2.52
N LEU A 43 -12.67 3.98 -1.39
CA LEU A 43 -13.95 4.66 -1.18
C LEU A 43 -14.18 5.79 -2.19
N SER A 44 -13.14 6.57 -2.54
CA SER A 44 -13.26 7.61 -3.57
C SER A 44 -13.58 7.04 -4.95
N GLU A 45 -13.12 5.82 -5.24
CA GLU A 45 -13.38 5.09 -6.48
C GLU A 45 -14.68 4.27 -6.46
N GLY A 46 -15.42 4.26 -5.35
CA GLY A 46 -16.62 3.43 -5.15
C GLY A 46 -16.30 1.92 -5.16
N ARG A 47 -15.10 1.54 -4.72
CA ARG A 47 -14.61 0.14 -4.69
C ARG A 47 -15.15 -0.60 -3.48
N THR A 48 -16.47 -0.78 -3.47
CA THR A 48 -17.19 -1.44 -2.37
C THR A 48 -18.13 -2.53 -2.90
N ALA A 49 -18.46 -3.50 -2.05
CA ALA A 49 -19.40 -4.57 -2.36
C ALA A 49 -20.11 -5.07 -1.10
N THR A 50 -21.31 -5.64 -1.24
CA THR A 50 -22.10 -6.16 -0.11
C THR A 50 -22.37 -7.66 -0.30
N PRO A 51 -21.39 -8.54 0.00
CA PRO A 51 -21.59 -9.98 -0.17
C PRO A 51 -22.62 -10.51 0.84
N LYS A 52 -23.61 -11.26 0.37
CA LYS A 52 -24.69 -11.81 1.20
C LYS A 52 -24.26 -13.02 2.02
N ASN A 53 -23.20 -13.70 1.61
CA ASN A 53 -22.68 -14.89 2.28
C ASN A 53 -21.18 -15.11 1.97
N LYS A 54 -20.58 -16.08 2.65
CA LYS A 54 -19.15 -16.44 2.49
C LYS A 54 -18.79 -16.82 1.05
N LYS A 55 -19.68 -17.53 0.34
CA LYS A 55 -19.46 -17.96 -1.05
C LYS A 55 -19.40 -16.77 -2.01
N GLU A 56 -20.23 -15.76 -1.80
CA GLU A 56 -20.20 -14.54 -2.60
C GLU A 56 -18.95 -13.70 -2.33
N LYS A 57 -18.52 -13.62 -1.06
CA LYS A 57 -17.24 -12.99 -0.71
C LYS A 57 -16.05 -13.72 -1.33
N GLU A 58 -16.05 -15.05 -1.32
CA GLU A 58 -15.02 -15.85 -2.00
C GLU A 58 -14.96 -15.52 -3.50
N ARG A 59 -16.11 -15.41 -4.18
CA ARG A 59 -16.15 -15.03 -5.60
C ARG A 59 -15.49 -13.67 -5.84
N ILE A 60 -15.73 -12.69 -4.97
CA ILE A 60 -15.09 -11.36 -5.05
C ILE A 60 -13.57 -11.50 -4.86
N ILE A 61 -13.13 -12.20 -3.82
CA ILE A 61 -11.69 -12.42 -3.54
C ILE A 61 -10.99 -13.03 -4.76
N ARG A 62 -11.58 -14.08 -5.35
CA ARG A 62 -11.02 -14.74 -6.53
C ARG A 62 -11.03 -13.83 -7.76
N ALA A 63 -12.10 -13.09 -8.00
CA ALA A 63 -12.20 -12.16 -9.13
C ALA A 63 -11.20 -10.99 -9.02
N GLU A 64 -10.86 -10.60 -7.80
CA GLU A 64 -9.86 -9.56 -7.50
C GLU A 64 -8.43 -10.12 -7.39
N SER A 65 -8.19 -11.40 -7.69
CA SER A 65 -6.87 -12.03 -7.54
C SER A 65 -6.32 -12.58 -8.85
N GLU A 66 -5.03 -12.40 -9.06
CA GLU A 66 -4.26 -13.09 -10.13
C GLU A 66 -4.01 -14.56 -9.77
N TRP A 67 -3.96 -14.86 -8.47
CA TRP A 67 -3.81 -16.20 -7.91
C TRP A 67 -4.43 -16.23 -6.51
N ALA A 68 -5.12 -17.32 -6.15
CA ALA A 68 -5.76 -17.44 -4.85
C ALA A 68 -5.81 -18.89 -4.37
N VAL A 69 -5.39 -19.13 -3.13
CA VAL A 69 -5.49 -20.41 -2.43
C VAL A 69 -6.03 -20.18 -1.02
N GLU A 70 -7.03 -20.96 -0.63
CA GLU A 70 -7.52 -20.96 0.74
C GLU A 70 -6.49 -21.65 1.64
N SER A 71 -5.82 -20.89 2.50
CA SER A 71 -4.79 -21.41 3.41
C SER A 71 -5.36 -21.83 4.76
N TYR A 72 -6.50 -21.24 5.14
CA TYR A 72 -7.23 -21.53 6.37
C TYR A 72 -8.70 -21.16 6.13
N PRO A 73 -9.69 -21.83 6.76
CA PRO A 73 -11.10 -21.57 6.46
C PRO A 73 -11.48 -20.08 6.52
N GLY A 74 -11.86 -19.50 5.37
CA GLY A 74 -12.20 -18.08 5.22
C GLY A 74 -11.03 -17.12 5.04
N TRP A 75 -9.79 -17.61 4.98
CA TRP A 75 -8.56 -16.85 4.77
C TRP A 75 -7.83 -17.34 3.53
N TRP A 76 -7.68 -16.44 2.57
CA TRP A 76 -7.09 -16.72 1.28
C TRP A 76 -5.73 -16.07 1.19
N LEU A 77 -4.71 -16.86 0.84
CA LEU A 77 -3.46 -16.32 0.31
C LEU A 77 -3.71 -15.97 -1.15
N THR A 78 -3.49 -14.72 -1.51
CA THR A 78 -3.69 -14.27 -2.88
C THR A 78 -2.53 -13.44 -3.40
N ILE A 79 -2.44 -13.37 -4.73
CA ILE A 79 -1.61 -12.40 -5.45
C ILE A 79 -2.55 -11.38 -6.08
N LYS A 80 -2.33 -10.10 -5.76
CA LYS A 80 -3.03 -8.97 -6.36
C LYS A 80 -2.04 -7.85 -6.62
N ASP A 81 -2.05 -7.33 -7.85
CA ASP A 81 -1.15 -6.31 -8.35
C ASP A 81 0.32 -6.70 -8.22
N GLY A 82 0.59 -7.99 -8.44
CA GLY A 82 1.92 -8.59 -8.29
C GLY A 82 2.45 -8.69 -6.85
N THR A 83 1.62 -8.52 -5.82
CA THR A 83 2.03 -8.61 -4.41
C THR A 83 1.23 -9.66 -3.64
N PHE A 84 1.84 -10.23 -2.60
CA PHE A 84 1.16 -11.14 -1.67
C PHE A 84 0.22 -10.37 -0.75
N VAL A 85 -1.03 -10.83 -0.64
CA VAL A 85 -2.03 -10.25 0.24
C VAL A 85 -3.02 -11.30 0.74
N ILE A 86 -3.63 -11.04 1.88
CA ILE A 86 -4.75 -11.83 2.37
C ILE A 86 -6.03 -11.37 1.68
N ASN A 87 -6.85 -12.30 1.22
CA ASN A 87 -8.20 -12.04 0.69
C ASN A 87 -8.22 -10.97 -0.44
N ALA A 88 -7.18 -10.87 -1.27
CA ALA A 88 -7.06 -9.82 -2.30
C ALA A 88 -7.08 -8.37 -1.76
N GLY A 89 -6.86 -8.18 -0.44
CA GLY A 89 -7.05 -6.91 0.25
C GLY A 89 -8.52 -6.52 0.42
N VAL A 90 -9.45 -7.46 0.26
CA VAL A 90 -10.87 -7.27 0.60
C VAL A 90 -10.99 -7.14 2.11
N ASP A 91 -11.47 -5.98 2.56
CA ASP A 91 -11.49 -5.60 3.97
C ASP A 91 -12.93 -5.33 4.44
N ASP A 92 -13.35 -6.02 5.52
CA ASP A 92 -14.65 -5.84 6.18
C ASP A 92 -14.62 -4.75 7.27
N SER A 93 -13.43 -4.41 7.76
CA SER A 93 -13.26 -3.48 8.86
C SER A 93 -13.52 -2.05 8.41
N ASN A 94 -14.04 -1.21 9.32
CA ASN A 94 -14.29 0.21 9.05
C ASN A 94 -15.10 0.47 7.75
N ALA A 95 -15.95 -0.48 7.35
CA ALA A 95 -16.66 -0.47 6.07
C ALA A 95 -18.17 -0.24 6.19
N GLY A 96 -18.74 -0.27 7.41
CA GLY A 96 -20.16 0.03 7.64
C GLY A 96 -21.11 -1.02 7.06
N GLY A 97 -20.81 -2.31 7.23
CA GLY A 97 -21.68 -3.43 6.79
C GLY A 97 -21.47 -3.89 5.36
N LYS A 98 -20.47 -3.37 4.65
CA LYS A 98 -20.03 -3.82 3.32
C LYS A 98 -18.55 -4.24 3.37
N VAL A 99 -17.97 -4.60 2.24
CA VAL A 99 -16.52 -4.78 2.08
C VAL A 99 -15.93 -3.67 1.21
N VAL A 100 -14.69 -3.29 1.51
CA VAL A 100 -13.89 -2.37 0.68
C VAL A 100 -12.83 -3.18 -0.06
N LEU A 101 -12.73 -2.97 -1.37
CA LEU A 101 -11.73 -3.62 -2.21
C LEU A 101 -10.50 -2.72 -2.35
N LEU A 102 -9.38 -3.24 -2.84
CA LEU A 102 -8.23 -2.39 -3.15
C LEU A 102 -8.53 -1.39 -4.28
N PRO A 103 -7.82 -0.24 -4.32
CA PRO A 103 -7.87 0.71 -5.43
C PRO A 103 -7.62 0.05 -6.79
N LYS A 104 -8.19 0.62 -7.85
CA LYS A 104 -8.00 0.12 -9.23
C LYS A 104 -6.56 0.29 -9.71
N ASP A 105 -5.95 1.44 -9.38
CA ASP A 105 -4.56 1.74 -9.73
C ASP A 105 -3.94 2.74 -8.74
N SER A 106 -3.30 2.22 -7.70
CA SER A 106 -2.67 3.00 -6.63
C SER A 106 -1.54 3.92 -7.11
N PHE A 107 -0.76 3.51 -8.12
CA PHE A 107 0.30 4.35 -8.68
C PHE A 107 -0.28 5.55 -9.44
N ARG A 108 -1.34 5.32 -10.22
CA ARG A 108 -2.03 6.41 -10.93
C ARG A 108 -2.67 7.40 -9.95
N VAL A 109 -3.31 6.91 -8.90
CA VAL A 109 -3.89 7.78 -7.87
C VAL A 109 -2.81 8.59 -7.14
N ALA A 110 -1.70 7.96 -6.73
CA ALA A 110 -0.59 8.66 -6.11
C ALA A 110 -0.03 9.78 -7.01
N ALA A 111 0.13 9.51 -8.30
CA ALA A 111 0.61 10.49 -9.28
C ALA A 111 -0.39 11.66 -9.47
N LYS A 112 -1.69 11.37 -9.49
CA LYS A 112 -2.75 12.39 -9.56
C LYS A 112 -2.69 13.32 -8.34
N ILE A 113 -2.73 12.74 -7.13
CA ILE A 113 -2.64 13.49 -5.86
C ILE A 113 -1.37 14.36 -5.87
N ARG A 114 -0.21 13.76 -6.19
CA ARG A 114 1.06 14.50 -6.24
C ARG A 114 0.98 15.71 -7.16
N THR A 115 0.46 15.54 -8.36
CA THR A 115 0.37 16.60 -9.38
C THR A 115 -0.52 17.74 -8.91
N GLU A 116 -1.72 17.42 -8.40
CA GLU A 116 -2.69 18.40 -7.94
C GLU A 116 -2.19 19.17 -6.71
N LEU A 117 -1.58 18.47 -5.74
CA LEU A 117 -1.04 19.10 -4.53
C LEU A 117 0.22 19.94 -4.82
N LYS A 118 1.13 19.49 -5.70
CA LYS A 118 2.28 20.31 -6.14
C LYS A 118 1.81 21.64 -6.73
N LYS A 119 0.81 21.59 -7.61
CA LYS A 119 0.22 22.79 -8.22
C LYS A 119 -0.44 23.69 -7.17
N ARG A 120 -1.27 23.12 -6.29
CA ARG A 120 -2.01 23.88 -5.27
C ARG A 120 -1.09 24.59 -4.28
N TYR A 121 -0.10 23.90 -3.74
CA TYR A 121 0.80 24.45 -2.72
C TYR A 121 2.05 25.11 -3.28
N ARG A 122 2.23 25.11 -4.61
CA ARG A 122 3.38 25.71 -5.31
C ARG A 122 4.73 25.15 -4.84
N ILE A 123 4.80 23.84 -4.62
CA ILE A 123 6.02 23.13 -4.20
C ILE A 123 6.61 22.26 -5.31
N LYS A 124 7.92 22.01 -5.24
CA LYS A 124 8.66 21.27 -6.26
C LYS A 124 8.79 19.79 -5.89
N ARG A 125 9.08 19.49 -4.63
CA ARG A 125 9.32 18.14 -4.12
C ARG A 125 8.16 17.69 -3.24
N LEU A 126 7.47 16.65 -3.68
CA LEU A 126 6.41 15.98 -2.95
C LEU A 126 6.45 14.49 -3.30
N GLY A 127 6.51 13.65 -2.27
CA GLY A 127 6.25 12.22 -2.37
C GLY A 127 4.80 11.93 -1.99
N VAL A 128 4.19 10.93 -2.63
CA VAL A 128 2.89 10.40 -2.23
C VAL A 128 2.99 8.88 -2.17
N ILE A 129 2.49 8.25 -1.11
CA ILE A 129 2.44 6.80 -0.94
C ILE A 129 1.01 6.40 -0.59
N ILE A 130 0.46 5.43 -1.32
CA ILE A 130 -0.78 4.75 -0.95
C ILE A 130 -0.43 3.53 -0.10
N THR A 131 -0.91 3.49 1.14
CA THR A 131 -0.54 2.46 2.12
C THR A 131 -1.67 1.47 2.35
N ASP A 132 -1.32 0.23 2.63
CA ASP A 132 -2.28 -0.82 2.98
C ASP A 132 -1.67 -1.78 3.99
N SER A 133 -2.51 -2.35 4.85
CA SER A 133 -2.06 -3.21 5.95
C SER A 133 -1.78 -4.63 5.45
N ARG A 134 -0.67 -5.20 5.89
CA ARG A 134 -0.17 -6.51 5.47
C ARG A 134 0.23 -7.36 6.66
N VAL A 135 0.26 -8.66 6.43
CA VAL A 135 0.77 -9.67 7.36
C VAL A 135 2.08 -10.23 6.82
N ALA A 136 2.93 -10.72 7.71
CA ALA A 136 4.16 -11.42 7.34
C ALA A 136 4.09 -12.89 7.82
N PRO A 137 4.65 -13.84 7.05
CA PRO A 137 4.77 -15.22 7.51
C PRO A 137 5.48 -15.29 8.87
N LEU A 138 4.90 -16.08 9.79
CA LEU A 138 5.47 -16.38 11.11
C LEU A 138 5.67 -15.16 12.02
N ARG A 139 4.97 -14.05 11.75
CA ARG A 139 4.96 -12.85 12.62
C ARG A 139 3.53 -12.50 13.01
N LYS A 140 3.35 -12.14 14.29
CA LYS A 140 2.08 -11.61 14.80
C LYS A 140 2.00 -10.11 14.51
N GLY A 141 0.79 -9.62 14.23
CA GLY A 141 0.52 -8.22 13.95
C GLY A 141 0.48 -7.90 12.45
N VAL A 142 -0.01 -6.70 12.15
CA VAL A 142 -0.03 -6.13 10.79
C VAL A 142 0.94 -4.96 10.69
N PHE A 143 1.39 -4.66 9.48
CA PHE A 143 2.23 -3.50 9.18
C PHE A 143 1.83 -2.88 7.84
N GLY A 144 2.17 -1.60 7.64
CA GLY A 144 1.90 -0.91 6.37
C GLY A 144 2.87 -1.31 5.26
N MET A 145 2.34 -1.46 4.05
CA MET A 145 3.10 -1.65 2.81
C MET A 145 2.61 -0.68 1.74
N ALA A 146 3.46 -0.29 0.79
CA ALA A 146 3.08 0.60 -0.30
C ALA A 146 2.37 -0.19 -1.42
N LEU A 147 1.14 0.23 -1.77
CA LEU A 147 0.44 -0.27 -2.97
C LEU A 147 0.84 0.47 -4.24
N GLY A 148 1.27 1.72 -4.08
CA GLY A 148 1.66 2.61 -5.15
C GLY A 148 2.18 3.91 -4.58
N TYR A 149 3.03 4.59 -5.33
CA TYR A 149 3.67 5.81 -4.88
C TYR A 149 4.05 6.68 -6.08
N ALA A 150 4.35 7.95 -5.80
CA ALA A 150 4.81 8.91 -6.78
C ALA A 150 5.80 9.88 -6.14
N GLY A 151 6.72 10.42 -6.93
CA GLY A 151 7.60 11.50 -6.50
C GLY A 151 8.87 11.08 -5.76
N ILE A 152 9.04 9.81 -5.44
CA ILE A 152 10.19 9.24 -4.73
C ILE A 152 10.62 7.92 -5.37
N ARG A 153 11.90 7.56 -5.25
CA ARG A 153 12.37 6.20 -5.56
C ARG A 153 11.84 5.22 -4.52
N GLY A 154 11.29 4.10 -4.98
CA GLY A 154 10.82 3.02 -4.11
C GLY A 154 11.96 2.21 -3.50
N LEU A 155 13.08 2.06 -4.21
CA LEU A 155 14.28 1.38 -3.75
C LEU A 155 15.43 2.35 -3.51
N ARG A 156 16.27 2.03 -2.53
CA ARG A 156 17.63 2.57 -2.42
C ARG A 156 18.62 1.44 -2.65
N ASP A 157 19.37 1.54 -3.74
CA ASP A 157 20.36 0.54 -4.13
C ASP A 157 21.70 0.79 -3.41
N TYR A 158 22.18 -0.23 -2.72
CA TYR A 158 23.51 -0.26 -2.10
C TYR A 158 24.48 -1.21 -2.80
N ARG A 159 24.04 -1.93 -3.84
CA ARG A 159 24.91 -2.85 -4.57
C ARG A 159 26.07 -2.09 -5.20
N GLY A 160 27.26 -2.70 -5.16
CA GLY A 160 28.50 -2.08 -5.62
C GLY A 160 29.11 -1.07 -4.65
N LYS A 161 28.41 -0.67 -3.58
CA LYS A 161 28.97 0.23 -2.55
C LYS A 161 29.73 -0.57 -1.48
N PRO A 162 30.79 0.00 -0.88
CA PRO A 162 31.47 -0.63 0.24
C PRO A 162 30.60 -0.58 1.50
N ASP A 163 30.68 -1.64 2.31
CA ASP A 163 30.23 -1.61 3.70
C ASP A 163 31.27 -0.91 4.61
N ILE A 164 31.01 -0.92 5.92
CA ILE A 164 31.87 -0.25 6.91
C ILE A 164 33.27 -0.88 7.05
N PHE A 165 33.49 -2.06 6.47
CA PHE A 165 34.77 -2.77 6.44
C PHE A 165 35.39 -2.83 5.04
N GLY A 166 34.83 -2.08 4.07
CA GLY A 166 35.31 -2.02 2.70
C GLY A 166 34.85 -3.17 1.81
N ARG A 167 34.03 -4.10 2.29
CA ARG A 167 33.48 -5.18 1.46
C ARG A 167 32.37 -4.63 0.56
N THR A 168 32.41 -4.95 -0.73
CA THR A 168 31.35 -4.58 -1.67
C THR A 168 30.04 -5.31 -1.33
N LEU A 169 28.96 -4.55 -1.19
CA LEU A 169 27.61 -5.08 -1.03
C LEU A 169 27.10 -5.64 -2.37
N GLU A 170 26.63 -6.88 -2.39
CA GLU A 170 26.21 -7.57 -3.63
C GLU A 170 24.70 -7.55 -3.86
N VAL A 171 23.91 -7.59 -2.78
CA VAL A 171 22.44 -7.83 -2.83
C VAL A 171 21.61 -6.74 -2.16
N THR A 172 22.25 -5.80 -1.46
CA THR A 172 21.55 -4.93 -0.53
C THR A 172 20.77 -3.83 -1.26
N GLU A 173 19.44 -3.93 -1.22
CA GLU A 173 18.51 -2.90 -1.66
C GLU A 173 17.50 -2.64 -0.54
N VAL A 174 17.23 -1.37 -0.23
CA VAL A 174 16.26 -0.99 0.81
C VAL A 174 14.94 -0.59 0.17
N GLY A 175 13.84 -1.24 0.56
CA GLY A 175 12.47 -0.85 0.23
C GLY A 175 12.05 0.44 0.92
N VAL A 176 12.44 1.59 0.37
CA VAL A 176 12.18 2.93 0.93
C VAL A 176 10.67 3.20 1.01
N ALA A 177 9.91 2.92 -0.04
CA ALA A 177 8.48 3.17 -0.04
C ALA A 177 7.75 2.34 1.02
N ASP A 178 8.08 1.05 1.14
CA ASP A 178 7.48 0.16 2.13
C ASP A 178 7.90 0.52 3.56
N SER A 179 9.16 0.93 3.77
CA SER A 179 9.63 1.40 5.08
C SER A 179 8.86 2.65 5.56
N LEU A 180 8.58 3.57 4.64
CA LEU A 180 7.78 4.77 4.92
C LEU A 180 6.30 4.44 5.11
N ALA A 181 5.76 3.50 4.32
CA ALA A 181 4.40 3.01 4.48
C ALA A 181 4.19 2.36 5.85
N ALA A 182 5.15 1.55 6.32
CA ALA A 182 5.11 0.94 7.63
C ALA A 182 5.14 1.98 8.76
N ALA A 183 6.03 2.97 8.66
CA ALA A 183 6.11 4.06 9.64
C ALA A 183 4.82 4.91 9.67
N ALA A 184 4.24 5.21 8.50
CA ALA A 184 2.98 5.93 8.41
C ALA A 184 1.81 5.12 9.00
N ALA A 185 1.67 3.84 8.63
CA ALA A 185 0.60 2.99 9.14
C ALA A 185 0.66 2.85 10.67
N LEU A 186 1.86 2.72 11.23
CA LEU A 186 2.06 2.65 12.68
C LEU A 186 1.46 3.87 13.41
N VAL A 187 1.66 5.09 12.90
CA VAL A 187 1.13 6.30 13.54
C VAL A 187 -0.32 6.59 13.18
N MET A 188 -0.79 6.16 12.00
CA MET A 188 -2.20 6.29 11.57
C MET A 188 -3.12 5.37 12.37
N GLY A 189 -2.60 4.26 12.87
CA GLY A 189 -3.37 3.23 13.55
C GLY A 189 -4.22 2.39 12.60
N GLU A 190 -4.74 1.28 13.12
CA GLU A 190 -5.51 0.28 12.38
C GLU A 190 -6.99 0.24 12.82
N GLY A 191 -7.38 1.08 13.79
CA GLY A 191 -8.64 1.03 14.49
C GLY A 191 -9.55 2.23 14.18
N LYS A 192 -9.94 2.94 15.24
CA LYS A 192 -10.95 4.04 15.20
C LYS A 192 -10.34 5.43 15.32
N GLU A 193 -9.03 5.55 15.13
CA GLU A 193 -8.25 6.79 15.29
C GLU A 193 -8.73 7.89 14.33
N ARG A 194 -9.27 7.47 13.17
CA ARG A 194 -9.70 8.34 12.05
C ARG A 194 -8.54 9.18 11.52
N GLN A 195 -7.42 8.52 11.26
CA GLN A 195 -6.20 9.13 10.75
C GLN A 195 -5.79 8.52 9.40
N PRO A 196 -6.55 8.72 8.31
CA PRO A 196 -6.28 8.06 7.03
C PRO A 196 -5.14 8.69 6.22
N LEU A 197 -4.47 9.70 6.78
CA LEU A 197 -3.40 10.48 6.15
C LEU A 197 -2.24 10.62 7.14
N SER A 198 -1.00 10.62 6.64
CA SER A 198 0.17 10.96 7.43
C SER A 198 1.17 11.82 6.64
N ILE A 199 1.75 12.81 7.32
CA ILE A 199 2.82 13.65 6.80
C ILE A 199 4.16 13.11 7.30
N ILE A 200 5.09 12.88 6.38
CA ILE A 200 6.47 12.52 6.68
C ILE A 200 7.38 13.65 6.26
N GLU A 201 8.03 14.30 7.23
CA GLU A 201 9.02 15.35 7.00
C GLU A 201 10.44 14.83 7.22
N ASN A 202 11.40 15.40 6.49
CA ASN A 202 12.81 15.02 6.57
C ASN A 202 13.01 13.51 6.35
N ALA A 203 12.24 12.94 5.41
CA ALA A 203 12.36 11.56 4.98
C ALA A 203 13.66 11.41 4.17
N PRO A 204 14.49 10.38 4.42
CA PRO A 204 15.72 10.16 3.68
C PRO A 204 15.40 9.54 2.30
N VAL A 205 14.80 10.31 1.39
CA VAL A 205 14.34 9.83 0.08
C VAL A 205 15.06 10.52 -1.06
N GLU A 206 15.21 9.79 -2.17
CA GLU A 206 15.54 10.40 -3.45
C GLU A 206 14.23 10.79 -4.15
N PHE A 207 14.03 12.09 -4.36
CA PHE A 207 12.89 12.59 -5.14
C PHE A 207 13.12 12.32 -6.62
N CYS A 208 12.09 11.85 -7.31
CA CYS A 208 12.12 11.65 -8.76
C CYS A 208 10.80 12.10 -9.40
N GLU A 209 10.82 12.45 -10.69
CA GLU A 209 9.59 12.85 -11.40
C GLU A 209 8.79 11.65 -11.92
N LYS A 210 9.48 10.58 -12.32
CA LYS A 210 8.86 9.34 -12.83
C LYS A 210 9.34 8.16 -12.00
N VAL A 211 8.38 7.40 -11.47
CA VAL A 211 8.63 6.16 -10.74
C VAL A 211 8.60 4.97 -11.68
N ASN A 212 9.42 3.95 -11.40
CA ASN A 212 9.29 2.65 -12.05
C ASN A 212 8.31 1.79 -11.24
N ARG A 213 7.09 1.57 -11.77
CA ARG A 213 6.04 0.78 -11.11
C ARG A 213 6.42 -0.67 -10.81
N LYS A 214 7.49 -1.17 -11.44
CA LYS A 214 8.00 -2.53 -11.29
C LYS A 214 9.21 -2.62 -10.36
N GLU A 215 9.76 -1.51 -9.86
CA GLU A 215 11.01 -1.56 -9.10
C GLU A 215 10.89 -2.32 -7.78
N LEU A 216 9.71 -2.32 -7.13
CA LEU A 216 9.45 -3.15 -5.95
C LEU A 216 8.91 -4.56 -6.27
N ARG A 217 8.69 -4.89 -7.55
CA ARG A 217 8.05 -6.14 -7.94
C ARG A 217 9.08 -7.19 -8.31
N ILE A 218 8.99 -8.33 -7.66
CA ILE A 218 9.71 -9.53 -8.06
C ILE A 218 8.71 -10.46 -8.77
N PRO A 219 8.98 -10.90 -10.02
CA PRO A 219 8.14 -11.88 -10.68
C PRO A 219 8.04 -13.17 -9.86
N ARG A 220 6.85 -13.76 -9.80
CA ARG A 220 6.55 -14.96 -9.00
C ARG A 220 7.54 -16.12 -9.17
N LYS A 221 8.08 -16.29 -10.38
CA LYS A 221 9.05 -17.35 -10.72
C LYS A 221 10.46 -17.09 -10.14
N ASP A 222 10.79 -15.83 -9.92
CA ASP A 222 12.10 -15.35 -9.47
C ASP A 222 12.10 -15.03 -7.97
N ASP A 223 10.93 -14.96 -7.34
CA ASP A 223 10.74 -14.70 -5.92
C ASP A 223 11.24 -15.87 -5.05
N ILE A 224 11.86 -15.54 -3.92
CA ILE A 224 12.38 -16.53 -2.95
C ILE A 224 11.27 -17.42 -2.36
N TYR A 225 10.04 -16.91 -2.30
CA TYR A 225 8.86 -17.64 -1.86
C TYR A 225 8.22 -18.49 -2.96
N ARG A 226 8.86 -18.62 -4.14
CA ARG A 226 8.36 -19.43 -5.27
C ARG A 226 7.83 -20.83 -4.91
N PRO A 227 8.38 -21.59 -3.94
CA PRO A 227 7.83 -22.90 -3.60
C PRO A 227 6.39 -22.83 -3.08
N LEU A 228 5.99 -21.73 -2.44
CA LEU A 228 4.63 -21.53 -1.94
C LEU A 228 3.59 -21.39 -3.06
N PHE A 229 4.03 -20.98 -4.26
CA PHE A 229 3.13 -20.77 -5.39
C PHE A 229 2.96 -22.03 -6.26
N ARG A 230 3.78 -23.06 -6.01
CA ARG A 230 3.82 -24.32 -6.78
C ARG A 230 2.89 -25.40 -6.20
N THR A 231 2.50 -25.29 -4.94
CA THR A 231 1.89 -26.40 -4.17
C THR A 231 0.42 -26.67 -4.43
N THR A 232 -0.19 -26.10 -5.47
CA THR A 232 -1.51 -26.55 -5.94
C THR A 232 -1.40 -27.75 -6.88
N LYS A 233 -0.95 -28.90 -6.36
CA LYS A 233 -1.51 -30.17 -6.86
C LYS A 233 -2.94 -30.24 -6.32
N ARG A 234 -3.92 -30.51 -7.20
CA ARG A 234 -5.27 -30.94 -6.80
C ARG A 234 -5.10 -31.93 -5.65
N ARG A 235 -5.68 -31.64 -4.48
CA ARG A 235 -5.95 -32.68 -3.50
C ARG A 235 -6.91 -33.66 -4.19
N GLU A 236 -6.39 -34.75 -4.71
CA GLU A 236 -7.21 -35.93 -4.99
C GLU A 236 -7.87 -36.32 -3.67
N LYS A 237 -9.17 -36.60 -3.78
CA LYS A 237 -10.02 -37.04 -2.68
C LYS A 237 -9.36 -38.26 -2.02
N LEU A 238 -9.19 -38.19 -0.71
CA LEU A 238 -9.22 -39.37 0.16
C LEU A 238 -10.64 -39.50 0.69
#